data_AF-B1IEP7-F1
#
_entry.id   AF-B1IEP7-F1
#
_cell.length_a   1.000
_cell.length_b   1.000
_cell.length_c   1.000
_cell.angle_alpha   90.00
_cell.angle_beta   90.00
_cell.angle_gamma   90.00
#
_symmetry.space_group_name_H-M   'P 1'
#
loop_
_entity.id
_entity.type
_entity.pdbx_description
1 polymer ?
#
loop_
_entity_poly.entity_id
_entity_poly.type
_entity_poly.pdbx_seq_one_letter_code
_entity_poly.pdbx_strand_id
1 'polypeptide(L)'
;MSNIEVESNYADSNNRADLGFVYNGVRYDVELKTPNANWRIDGIENKGIPITKNIASIIIDTKKLEECVGNGIIAFVLFPVPIADNRWVEYLSRISNETSKVLTEEDNCSRVKVPLGNGNSCEVIICCFSI
;
A
#
# COMPACT_ATOMS: atom_id res chain seq x y z
N MET A 1 26.01 -5.04 9.60
CA MET A 1 25.75 -4.82 8.16
C MET A 1 24.24 -4.74 8.02
N SER A 2 23.69 -3.72 7.38
CA SER A 2 22.25 -3.63 7.15
C SER A 2 21.87 -4.65 6.07
N ASN A 3 21.26 -5.76 6.48
CA ASN A 3 20.76 -6.82 5.61
C ASN A 3 19.47 -6.37 4.90
N ILE A 4 19.50 -5.27 4.15
CA ILE A 4 18.36 -4.81 3.35
C ILE A 4 18.75 -4.98 1.88
N GLU A 5 17.91 -5.68 1.15
CA GLU A 5 18.05 -5.95 -0.28
C GLU A 5 16.87 -5.31 -1.02
N VAL A 6 17.14 -4.71 -2.17
CA VAL A 6 16.13 -4.14 -3.06
C VAL A 6 15.88 -5.15 -4.18
N GLU A 7 14.62 -5.30 -4.61
CA GLU A 7 14.23 -6.30 -5.61
C GLU A 7 14.71 -7.70 -5.20
N SER A 8 14.50 -8.08 -3.95
CA SER A 8 15.01 -9.35 -3.42
C SER A 8 14.12 -10.51 -3.82
N ASN A 9 14.71 -11.65 -4.17
CA ASN A 9 13.93 -12.86 -4.40
C ASN A 9 13.26 -13.30 -3.09
N TYR A 10 12.04 -13.83 -3.19
CA TYR A 10 11.48 -14.59 -2.07
C TYR A 10 12.31 -15.83 -1.80
N ALA A 11 12.24 -16.33 -0.57
CA ALA A 11 13.00 -17.50 -0.14
C ALA A 11 12.72 -18.76 -0.98
N ASP A 12 11.52 -18.88 -1.55
CA ASP A 12 10.98 -20.10 -2.16
C ASP A 12 10.33 -19.89 -3.54
N SER A 13 10.44 -18.69 -4.14
CA SER A 13 9.87 -18.42 -5.46
C SER A 13 10.77 -17.58 -6.36
N ASN A 14 10.53 -17.66 -7.67
CA ASN A 14 11.16 -16.77 -8.67
C ASN A 14 10.56 -15.36 -8.66
N ASN A 15 9.62 -15.07 -7.76
CA ASN A 15 9.07 -13.74 -7.61
C ASN A 15 10.04 -12.88 -6.78
N ARG A 16 9.88 -11.56 -6.90
CA ARG A 16 10.70 -10.59 -6.18
C ARG A 16 9.78 -9.69 -5.35
N ALA A 17 10.27 -9.33 -4.17
CA ALA A 17 9.73 -8.28 -3.32
C ALA A 17 10.50 -6.98 -3.59
N ASP A 18 9.82 -5.84 -3.45
CA ASP A 18 10.45 -4.53 -3.60
C ASP A 18 11.62 -4.35 -2.62
N LEU A 19 11.43 -4.80 -1.37
CA LEU A 19 12.46 -4.86 -0.35
C LEU A 19 12.44 -6.18 0.40
N GLY A 20 13.60 -6.62 0.86
CA GLY A 20 13.73 -7.76 1.74
C GLY A 20 14.78 -7.56 2.81
N PHE A 21 14.52 -8.04 4.01
CA PHE A 21 15.47 -7.90 5.11
C PHE A 21 15.36 -9.00 6.16
N VAL A 22 16.43 -9.16 6.96
CA VAL A 22 16.42 -10.08 8.10
C VAL A 22 16.45 -9.29 9.40
N TYR A 23 15.46 -9.51 10.25
CA TYR A 23 15.36 -8.92 11.58
C TYR A 23 15.17 -10.02 12.63
N ASN A 24 16.00 -10.00 13.68
CA ASN A 24 16.02 -11.05 14.72
C ASN A 24 16.11 -12.49 14.16
N GLY A 25 16.86 -12.69 13.07
CA GLY A 25 17.02 -14.00 12.43
C GLY A 25 15.83 -14.44 11.56
N VAL A 26 14.82 -13.59 11.40
CA VAL A 26 13.61 -13.86 10.62
C VAL A 26 13.61 -13.01 9.35
N ARG A 27 13.25 -13.63 8.21
CA ARG A 27 13.13 -12.94 6.92
C ARG A 27 11.80 -12.19 6.83
N TYR A 28 11.87 -10.97 6.35
CA TYR A 28 10.75 -10.11 5.99
C TYR A 28 10.87 -9.70 4.53
N ASP A 29 9.75 -9.72 3.83
CA ASP A 29 9.64 -9.28 2.45
C ASP A 29 8.54 -8.23 2.34
N VAL A 30 8.85 -7.10 1.70
CA VAL A 30 8.00 -5.91 1.64
C VAL A 30 7.61 -5.62 0.20
N GLU A 31 6.31 -5.44 -0.01
CA GLU A 31 5.75 -4.88 -1.25
C GLU A 31 5.26 -3.46 -1.00
N LEU A 32 5.70 -2.55 -1.86
CA LEU A 32 5.41 -1.13 -1.83
C LEU A 32 4.53 -0.75 -3.02
N LYS A 33 3.44 -0.04 -2.76
CA LYS A 33 2.56 0.45 -3.84
C LYS A 33 2.16 1.90 -3.67
N THR A 34 2.03 2.59 -4.79
CA THR A 34 1.45 3.94 -4.85
C THR A 34 0.24 3.91 -5.78
N PRO A 35 -0.93 3.45 -5.30
CA PRO A 35 -2.14 3.48 -6.12
C PRO A 35 -2.42 4.88 -6.63
N ASN A 36 -2.32 5.04 -7.95
CA ASN A 36 -2.80 6.25 -8.61
C ASN A 36 -4.29 6.39 -8.33
N ALA A 37 -4.66 7.59 -7.94
CA ALA A 37 -6.03 7.87 -7.63
C ALA A 37 -6.62 8.97 -8.50
N ASN A 38 -7.87 8.77 -8.91
CA ASN A 38 -8.58 9.65 -9.82
C ASN A 38 -9.45 10.67 -9.08
N TRP A 39 -9.03 11.09 -7.89
CA TRP A 39 -9.73 12.16 -7.19
C TRP A 39 -9.53 13.48 -7.94
N ARG A 40 -10.63 14.22 -8.11
CA ARG A 40 -10.59 15.57 -8.67
C ARG A 40 -10.33 16.53 -7.52
N ILE A 41 -9.18 17.21 -7.56
CA ILE A 41 -8.76 18.19 -6.55
C ILE A 41 -8.33 19.45 -7.28
N ASP A 42 -8.80 20.60 -6.82
CA ASP A 42 -8.45 21.89 -7.41
C ASP A 42 -6.93 22.14 -7.34
N GLY A 43 -6.34 22.47 -8.49
CA GLY A 43 -4.90 22.67 -8.62
C GLY A 43 -4.08 21.38 -8.83
N ILE A 44 -4.72 20.22 -8.97
CA ILE A 44 -4.07 18.95 -9.33
C ILE A 44 -4.50 18.51 -10.74
N GLU A 45 -3.54 18.00 -11.53
CA GLU A 45 -3.83 17.45 -12.85
C GLU A 45 -4.71 16.19 -12.75
N ASN A 46 -5.83 16.17 -13.48
CA ASN A 46 -6.70 15.01 -13.54
C ASN A 46 -6.07 13.88 -14.37
N LYS A 47 -5.74 12.75 -13.73
CA LYS A 47 -5.36 11.51 -14.41
C LYS A 47 -6.56 10.57 -14.55
N GLY A 48 -6.53 9.72 -15.57
CA GLY A 48 -7.64 8.81 -15.92
C GLY A 48 -7.40 7.33 -15.56
N ILE A 49 -6.30 6.98 -14.88
CA ILE A 49 -5.95 5.56 -14.64
C ILE A 49 -6.87 4.99 -13.54
N PRO A 50 -7.69 3.97 -13.81
CA PRO A 50 -8.68 3.50 -12.83
C PRO A 50 -8.02 2.98 -11.54
N ILE A 51 -8.36 3.60 -10.41
CA ILE A 51 -7.93 3.19 -9.06
C ILE A 51 -8.20 1.71 -8.77
N THR A 52 -9.25 1.13 -9.36
CA THR A 52 -9.60 -0.28 -9.24
C THR A 52 -8.46 -1.23 -9.64
N LYS A 53 -7.68 -0.91 -10.69
CA LYS A 53 -6.56 -1.76 -11.11
C LYS A 53 -5.43 -1.76 -10.08
N ASN A 54 -5.24 -0.65 -9.37
CA ASN A 54 -4.19 -0.51 -8.37
C ASN A 54 -4.54 -1.24 -7.06
N ILE A 55 -5.82 -1.27 -6.68
CA ILE A 55 -6.26 -2.08 -5.53
C ILE A 55 -6.18 -3.57 -5.87
N ALA A 56 -6.53 -3.96 -7.10
CA ALA A 56 -6.37 -5.35 -7.54
C ALA A 56 -4.91 -5.82 -7.47
N SER A 57 -3.93 -4.99 -7.83
CA SER A 57 -2.51 -5.36 -7.66
C SER A 57 -2.12 -5.53 -6.20
N ILE A 58 -2.62 -4.68 -5.28
CA ILE A 58 -2.36 -4.86 -3.84
C ILE A 58 -2.91 -6.21 -3.34
N ILE A 59 -4.12 -6.59 -3.78
CA ILE A 59 -4.72 -7.89 -3.44
C ILE A 59 -3.86 -9.04 -3.96
N ILE A 60 -3.38 -8.94 -5.20
CA ILE A 60 -2.51 -9.97 -5.81
C ILE A 60 -1.22 -10.12 -5.01
N ASP A 61 -0.55 -9.02 -4.65
CA ASP A 61 0.68 -9.05 -3.87
C ASP A 61 0.44 -9.56 -2.45
N THR A 62 -0.70 -9.24 -1.85
CA THR A 62 -1.11 -9.78 -0.55
C THR A 62 -1.24 -11.31 -0.61
N LYS A 63 -1.99 -11.83 -1.59
CA LYS A 63 -2.14 -13.28 -1.80
C LYS A 63 -0.80 -13.97 -2.06
N LYS A 64 0.07 -13.34 -2.86
CA LYS A 64 1.42 -13.84 -3.12
C LYS A 64 2.23 -13.99 -1.83
N LEU A 65 2.20 -12.97 -0.96
CA LEU A 65 2.90 -13.00 0.32
C LEU A 65 2.29 -14.02 1.30
N GLU A 66 0.98 -14.27 1.26
CA GLU A 66 0.32 -15.30 2.08
C GLU A 66 0.81 -16.72 1.75
N GLU A 67 1.28 -16.94 0.51
CA GLU A 67 1.79 -18.22 0.03
C GLU A 67 3.31 -18.41 0.24
N CYS A 68 4.06 -17.34 0.53
CA CYS A 68 5.52 -17.40 0.65
C CYS A 68 5.98 -17.78 2.06
N VAL A 69 7.09 -18.51 2.16
CA VAL A 69 7.77 -18.75 3.45
C VAL A 69 8.45 -17.46 3.94
N GLY A 70 7.93 -16.88 5.02
CA GLY A 70 8.51 -15.68 5.63
C GLY A 70 7.46 -14.83 6.34
N ASN A 71 7.79 -13.56 6.59
CA ASN A 71 6.81 -12.56 7.05
C ASN A 71 6.64 -11.51 5.96
N GLY A 72 5.42 -11.41 5.43
CA GLY A 72 5.10 -10.42 4.41
C GLY A 72 4.75 -9.08 5.04
N ILE A 73 5.09 -7.99 4.37
CA ILE A 73 4.61 -6.65 4.71
C ILE A 73 4.10 -6.01 3.43
N ILE A 74 2.87 -5.53 3.47
CA ILE A 74 2.33 -4.65 2.43
C ILE A 74 2.35 -3.23 2.97
N ALA A 75 2.91 -2.30 2.21
CA ALA A 75 2.72 -0.87 2.46
C ALA A 75 2.29 -0.17 1.18
N PHE A 76 1.25 0.66 1.29
CA PHE A 76 0.82 1.46 0.15
C PHE A 76 0.37 2.86 0.54
N VAL A 77 0.46 3.76 -0.43
CA VAL A 77 0.13 5.18 -0.25
C VAL A 77 -0.94 5.60 -1.23
N LEU A 78 -2.11 6.00 -0.71
CA LEU A 78 -3.15 6.63 -1.51
C LEU A 78 -2.89 8.13 -1.53
N PHE A 79 -2.67 8.66 -2.73
CA PHE A 79 -2.44 10.07 -2.95
C PHE A 79 -2.87 10.48 -4.36
N PRO A 80 -3.45 11.68 -4.54
CA PRO A 80 -3.90 12.62 -3.50
C PRO A 80 -5.34 12.36 -3.06
N VAL A 81 -5.63 12.31 -1.75
CA VAL A 81 -7.01 12.17 -1.24
C VAL A 81 -7.58 13.54 -0.89
N PRO A 82 -8.79 13.92 -1.36
CA PRO A 82 -9.41 15.17 -0.95
C PRO A 82 -9.64 15.19 0.57
N ILE A 83 -9.46 16.35 1.20
CA ILE A 83 -9.69 16.49 2.65
C ILE A 83 -11.08 15.97 3.02
N ALA A 84 -11.14 15.11 4.03
CA ALA A 84 -12.37 14.52 4.58
C ALA A 84 -13.15 13.60 3.62
N ASP A 85 -12.58 13.23 2.47
CA ASP A 85 -13.14 12.17 1.63
C ASP A 85 -12.80 10.80 2.22
N ASN A 86 -13.81 10.01 2.57
CA ASN A 86 -13.63 8.69 3.18
C ASN A 86 -13.92 7.53 2.21
N ARG A 87 -14.12 7.78 0.91
CA ARG A 87 -14.39 6.71 -0.07
C ARG A 87 -13.22 5.73 -0.20
N TRP A 88 -12.01 6.15 0.17
CA TRP A 88 -10.85 5.29 0.20
C TRP A 88 -10.97 4.11 1.18
N VAL A 89 -11.82 4.24 2.21
CA VAL A 89 -12.09 3.15 3.18
C VAL A 89 -12.69 1.92 2.48
N GLU A 90 -13.45 2.11 1.40
CA GLU A 90 -13.95 0.99 0.59
C GLU A 90 -12.82 0.13 0.01
N TYR A 91 -11.63 0.69 -0.21
CA TYR A 91 -10.49 -0.07 -0.70
C TYR A 91 -9.92 -1.00 0.37
N LEU A 92 -9.94 -0.58 1.64
CA LEU A 92 -9.60 -1.46 2.77
C LEU A 92 -10.59 -2.63 2.85
N SER A 93 -11.89 -2.35 2.69
CA SER A 93 -12.92 -3.39 2.68
C SER A 93 -12.74 -4.37 1.52
N ARG A 94 -12.38 -3.88 0.32
CA ARG A 94 -12.11 -4.75 -0.83
C ARG A 94 -10.91 -5.65 -0.60
N ILE A 95 -9.81 -5.12 -0.06
CA ILE A 95 -8.63 -5.92 0.28
C ILE A 95 -9.02 -6.97 1.33
N SER A 96 -9.80 -6.56 2.34
CA SER A 96 -10.20 -7.47 3.42
C SER A 96 -11.12 -8.59 2.96
N ASN A 97 -12.02 -8.31 2.02
CA ASN A 97 -12.94 -9.30 1.48
C ASN A 97 -12.27 -10.32 0.56
N GLU A 98 -11.10 -9.98 0.01
CA GLU A 98 -10.39 -10.79 -0.99
C GLU A 98 -9.16 -11.50 -0.42
N THR A 99 -8.76 -11.22 0.82
CA THR A 99 -7.53 -11.73 1.45
C THR A 99 -7.84 -12.28 2.85
N SER A 100 -6.86 -12.88 3.52
CA SER A 100 -7.03 -13.35 4.90
C SER A 100 -6.99 -12.21 5.94
N LYS A 101 -6.73 -10.97 5.50
CA LYS A 101 -6.46 -9.82 6.38
C LYS A 101 -7.71 -8.99 6.61
N VAL A 102 -7.95 -8.62 7.86
CA VAL A 102 -9.00 -7.65 8.21
C VAL A 102 -8.32 -6.31 8.42
N LEU A 103 -8.62 -5.34 7.55
CA LEU A 103 -8.03 -4.02 7.59
C LEU A 103 -9.01 -2.98 8.14
N THR A 104 -8.53 -2.15 9.06
CA THR A 104 -9.28 -1.01 9.60
C THR A 104 -8.48 0.29 9.41
N GLU A 105 -9.16 1.42 9.38
CA GLU A 105 -8.48 2.72 9.35
C GLU A 105 -7.63 2.93 10.61
N GLU A 106 -8.13 2.52 11.77
CA GLU A 106 -7.46 2.72 13.06
C GLU A 106 -6.17 1.91 13.19
N ASP A 107 -6.20 0.65 12.78
CA ASP A 107 -5.07 -0.28 13.01
C ASP A 107 -4.03 -0.23 11.89
N ASN A 108 -4.45 0.12 10.67
CA ASN A 108 -3.61 -0.06 9.48
C ASN A 108 -3.30 1.24 8.75
N CYS A 109 -3.92 2.36 9.09
CA CYS A 109 -3.75 3.60 8.35
C CYS A 109 -3.25 4.78 9.18
N SER A 110 -2.53 5.66 8.51
CA SER A 110 -2.17 6.98 9.02
C SER A 110 -2.53 8.04 7.98
N ARG A 111 -3.11 9.13 8.46
CA ARG A 111 -3.53 10.27 7.63
C ARG A 111 -2.56 11.42 7.81
N VAL A 112 -1.98 11.88 6.71
CA VAL A 112 -1.09 13.03 6.71
C VAL A 112 -1.68 14.11 5.82
N LYS A 113 -1.98 15.27 6.40
CA LYS A 113 -2.38 16.45 5.64
C LYS A 113 -1.16 17.04 4.94
N VAL A 114 -1.24 17.23 3.63
CA VAL A 114 -0.18 17.81 2.81
C VAL A 114 -0.67 19.12 2.19
N PRO A 115 0.05 20.25 2.39
CA PRO A 115 -0.28 21.49 1.74
C PRO A 115 -0.01 21.40 0.23
N LEU A 116 -0.91 21.97 -0.55
CA LEU A 116 -0.78 22.15 -1.99
C LEU A 116 -0.56 23.64 -2.29
N GLY A 117 -0.22 23.95 -3.54
CA GLY A 117 -0.14 25.34 -4.00
C GLY A 117 -1.46 26.10 -3.80
N ASN A 118 -1.37 27.43 -3.72
CA ASN A 118 -2.53 28.34 -3.64
C ASN A 118 -3.44 28.15 -2.41
N GLY A 119 -2.88 27.68 -1.29
CA GLY A 119 -3.64 27.52 -0.03
C GLY A 119 -4.51 26.27 0.03
N ASN A 120 -4.47 25.42 -0.99
CA ASN A 120 -5.15 24.14 -1.00
C ASN A 120 -4.40 23.10 -0.15
N SER A 121 -5.05 21.98 0.16
CA SER A 121 -4.43 20.84 0.81
C SER A 121 -5.12 19.55 0.42
N CYS A 122 -4.41 18.44 0.51
CA CYS A 122 -4.97 17.10 0.39
C CYS A 122 -4.48 16.23 1.55
N GLU A 123 -4.96 15.00 1.61
CA GLU A 123 -4.49 13.95 2.49
C GLU A 123 -3.66 12.92 1.71
N VAL A 124 -2.65 12.41 2.39
CA VAL A 124 -1.95 11.18 2.05
C VAL A 124 -2.42 10.13 3.06
N ILE A 125 -2.94 9.02 2.55
CA ILE A 125 -3.30 7.88 3.39
C ILE A 125 -2.20 6.83 3.23
N ILE A 126 -1.48 6.57 4.31
CA ILE A 126 -0.43 5.55 4.37
C ILE A 126 -1.07 4.33 5.01
N CYS A 127 -1.11 3.22 4.29
CA CYS A 127 -1.59 1.94 4.81
C CYS A 127 -0.43 0.95 4.93
N CYS A 128 -0.37 0.23 6.05
CA CYS A 128 0.65 -0.79 6.29
C CYS A 128 0.05 -1.96 7.07
N PHE A 129 0.35 -3.19 6.66
CA PHE A 129 -0.08 -4.39 7.38
C PHE A 129 0.85 -5.57 7.11
N SER A 130 0.93 -6.50 8.06
CA SER A 130 1.75 -7.71 7.98
C SER A 130 0.93 -8.93 7.57
N ILE A 131 1.57 -9.81 6.81
CA ILE A 131 1.05 -11.09 6.34
C ILE A 131 1.49 -12.21 7.27
#